data_AF-A0A8T4SXU3-F1
#
_entry.id   AF-A0A8T4SXU3-F1
#
_cell.length_a   1.000
_cell.length_b   1.000
_cell.length_c   1.000
_cell.angle_alpha   90.00
_cell.angle_beta   90.00
_cell.angle_gamma   90.00
#
_symmetry.space_group_name_H-M   'P 1'
#
loop_
_entity.id
_entity.type
_entity.pdbx_description
1 polymer ?
#
loop_
_entity_poly.entity_id
_entity_poly.type
_entity_poly.pdbx_seq_one_letter_code
_entity_poly.pdbx_strand_id
1 'polypeptide(L)'
;MNIFGKKEINQEQKPKKEQDKSNILKPIIIGITALVLIVLIGLLTKNTLLVIIVAIVVQIIFIIYLARILEKEYEIKLRHLKEKEEAEKQAKEMKQKLEKAEAQVKFKPVQSATYIPKITNFEDLKRYIEKTLRLKFKKEEIKSALLSTGWSDEQIEKAFSEIEIAKAGKIV
;
A
#
# COMPACT_ATOMS: atom_id res chain seq x y z
N MET A 1 15.55 2.51 -26.85
CA MET A 1 14.31 1.78 -26.52
C MET A 1 14.19 1.78 -24.99
N ASN A 2 13.54 2.82 -24.45
CA ASN A 2 13.38 3.02 -23.00
C ASN A 2 12.00 2.52 -22.59
N ILE A 3 11.96 1.56 -21.67
CA ILE A 3 10.74 1.14 -20.99
C ILE A 3 10.99 1.39 -19.51
N PHE A 4 10.65 2.60 -19.05
CA PHE A 4 10.61 2.93 -17.62
C PHE A 4 9.17 3.26 -17.27
N GLY A 5 8.61 2.41 -16.40
CA GLY A 5 7.31 2.60 -15.77
C GLY A 5 7.25 3.96 -15.06
N LYS A 6 6.25 4.74 -15.44
CA LYS A 6 5.78 5.86 -14.63
C LYS A 6 4.91 5.27 -13.52
N LYS A 7 5.45 5.33 -12.30
CA LYS A 7 4.68 5.28 -11.07
C LYS A 7 3.69 6.45 -11.09
N GLU A 8 2.40 6.17 -11.12
CA GLU A 8 1.39 7.12 -10.66
C GLU A 8 1.11 6.81 -9.19
N ILE A 9 1.60 7.71 -8.35
CA ILE A 9 1.42 7.76 -6.91
C ILE A 9 0.22 8.69 -6.64
N ASN A 10 -0.68 8.23 -5.79
CA ASN A 10 -1.66 9.00 -5.03
C ASN A 10 -2.56 9.97 -5.79
N GLN A 11 -3.77 9.48 -6.14
CA GLN A 11 -4.96 10.29 -5.94
C GLN A 11 -5.49 10.07 -4.53
N GLU A 12 -5.36 11.13 -3.75
CA GLU A 12 -5.89 11.36 -2.42
C GLU A 12 -7.39 11.06 -2.39
N GLN A 13 -7.78 9.93 -1.79
CA GLN A 13 -9.18 9.60 -1.53
C GLN A 13 -9.72 10.56 -0.47
N LYS A 14 -10.42 11.60 -0.94
CA LYS A 14 -11.27 12.47 -0.13
C LYS A 14 -12.27 11.60 0.66
N PRO A 15 -12.50 11.85 1.96
CA PRO A 15 -13.24 10.92 2.82
C PRO A 15 -14.71 10.78 2.37
N LYS A 16 -15.08 9.54 2.03
CA LYS A 16 -16.40 9.05 1.58
C LYS A 16 -17.58 9.32 2.55
N LYS A 17 -17.34 9.97 3.69
CA LYS A 17 -18.34 10.19 4.76
C LYS A 17 -19.31 11.34 4.51
N GLU A 18 -18.97 12.29 3.63
CA GLU A 18 -19.76 13.51 3.45
C GLU A 18 -20.76 13.41 2.28
N GLN A 19 -20.46 12.57 1.29
CA GLN A 19 -21.32 12.34 0.12
C GLN A 19 -22.54 11.46 0.45
N ASP A 20 -22.44 10.61 1.48
CA ASP A 20 -23.45 9.61 1.86
C ASP A 20 -24.69 10.22 2.53
N LYS A 21 -24.49 11.23 3.39
CA LYS A 21 -25.59 11.91 4.10
C LYS A 21 -26.59 12.57 3.15
N SER A 22 -26.11 13.11 2.03
CA SER A 22 -26.95 13.78 1.03
C SER A 22 -27.90 12.83 0.28
N ASN A 23 -27.53 11.55 0.15
CA ASN A 23 -28.33 10.55 -0.55
C ASN A 23 -29.40 9.93 0.35
N ILE A 24 -29.17 9.91 1.66
CA ILE A 24 -30.15 9.45 2.66
C ILE A 24 -31.16 10.56 2.99
N LEU A 25 -30.73 11.83 2.98
CA LEU A 25 -31.60 12.96 3.37
C LEU A 25 -32.71 13.27 2.35
N LYS A 26 -32.43 13.11 1.05
CA LYS A 26 -33.39 13.35 -0.04
C LYS A 26 -34.68 12.53 0.07
N PRO A 27 -34.64 11.18 0.21
CA PRO A 27 -35.86 10.38 0.35
C PRO A 27 -36.61 10.65 1.66
N ILE A 28 -35.91 11.04 2.73
CA ILE A 28 -36.53 11.41 4.01
C ILE A 28 -37.33 12.71 3.86
N ILE A 29 -36.76 13.74 3.23
CA ILE A 29 -37.43 15.02 3.00
C ILE A 29 -38.67 14.83 2.12
N ILE A 30 -38.56 14.03 1.05
CA ILE A 30 -39.69 13.71 0.16
C ILE A 30 -40.80 12.98 0.93
N GLY A 31 -40.44 11.99 1.76
CA GLY A 31 -41.39 11.25 2.60
C GLY A 31 -42.15 12.14 3.58
N ILE A 32 -41.45 13.03 4.29
CA ILE A 32 -42.06 13.98 5.24
C ILE A 32 -43.00 14.95 4.50
N THR A 33 -42.57 15.46 3.34
CA THR A 33 -43.34 16.43 2.55
C THR A 33 -44.65 15.81 2.02
N ALA A 34 -44.59 14.56 1.55
CA ALA A 34 -45.76 13.81 1.10
C ALA A 34 -46.76 13.54 2.24
N LEU A 35 -46.26 13.23 3.45
CA LEU A 35 -47.08 12.98 4.63
C LEU A 35 -47.86 14.23 5.07
N VAL A 36 -47.20 15.39 5.08
CA VAL A 36 -47.84 16.68 5.42
C VAL A 36 -48.96 17.01 4.43
N LEU A 37 -48.73 16.75 3.13
CA LEU A 37 -49.71 17.03 2.08
C LEU A 37 -50.95 16.14 2.18
N ILE A 38 -50.77 14.85 2.51
CA ILE A 38 -51.87 13.90 2.72
C ILE A 38 -52.75 14.33 3.90
N VAL A 39 -52.14 14.74 5.02
CA VAL A 39 -52.88 15.21 6.21
C VAL A 39 -53.69 16.48 5.91
N LEU A 40 -53.11 17.44 5.18
CA LEU A 40 -53.79 18.66 4.73
C LEU A 40 -55.02 18.36 3.85
N ILE A 41 -54.91 17.42 2.92
CA ILE A 41 -56.02 16.99 2.05
C ILE A 41 -57.12 16.26 2.86
N GLY A 42 -56.75 15.51 3.90
CA GLY A 42 -57.69 14.83 4.80
C GLY A 42 -58.50 15.76 5.69
N LEU A 43 -57.97 16.95 6.02
CA LEU A 43 -58.69 17.99 6.76
C LEU A 43 -59.79 18.67 5.90
N LEU A 44 -59.65 18.65 4.58
CA LEU A 44 -60.59 19.25 3.63
C LEU A 44 -61.72 18.30 3.21
N THR A 45 -61.65 17.01 3.54
CA THR A 45 -62.59 15.98 3.09
C THR A 45 -63.32 15.33 4.27
N LYS A 46 -64.63 15.03 4.13
CA LYS A 46 -65.44 14.35 5.16
C LYS A 46 -65.00 12.89 5.44
N ASN A 47 -64.03 12.38 4.67
CA ASN A 47 -63.56 11.00 4.73
C ASN A 47 -62.20 10.90 5.44
N THR A 48 -62.05 11.58 6.59
CA THR A 48 -60.83 11.64 7.40
C THR A 48 -60.28 10.24 7.75
N LEU A 49 -61.16 9.26 7.96
CA LEU A 49 -60.76 7.87 8.25
C LEU A 49 -59.97 7.23 7.10
N LEU A 50 -60.39 7.43 5.85
CA LEU A 50 -59.72 6.86 4.68
C LEU A 50 -58.33 7.47 4.49
N VAL A 51 -58.20 8.77 4.75
CA VAL A 51 -56.92 9.47 4.64
C VAL A 51 -55.93 9.02 5.73
N ILE A 52 -56.41 8.76 6.95
CA ILE A 52 -55.59 8.19 8.02
C ILE A 52 -55.08 6.79 7.63
N ILE A 53 -55.94 5.93 7.07
CA ILE A 53 -55.54 4.59 6.62
C ILE A 53 -54.47 4.67 5.54
N VAL A 54 -54.64 5.55 4.54
CA VAL A 54 -53.65 5.75 3.48
C VAL A 54 -52.33 6.28 4.05
N ALA A 55 -52.37 7.23 4.99
CA ALA A 55 -51.17 7.74 5.64
C ALA A 55 -50.40 6.64 6.42
N ILE A 56 -51.12 5.77 7.13
CA ILE A 56 -50.53 4.62 7.85
C ILE A 56 -49.88 3.64 6.85
N VAL A 57 -50.56 3.31 5.75
CA VAL A 57 -50.02 2.40 4.73
C VAL A 57 -48.73 2.97 4.12
N VAL A 58 -48.72 4.27 3.81
CA VAL A 58 -47.52 4.96 3.30
C VAL A 58 -46.39 4.94 4.33
N GLN A 59 -46.69 5.16 5.61
CA GLN A 59 -45.70 5.07 6.70
C GLN A 59 -45.11 3.65 6.83
N ILE A 60 -45.94 2.61 6.76
CA ILE A 60 -45.48 1.22 6.82
C ILE A 60 -44.55 0.91 5.65
N ILE A 61 -44.91 1.32 4.43
CA ILE A 61 -44.06 1.13 3.24
C ILE A 61 -42.71 1.87 3.42
N PHE A 62 -42.74 3.08 3.96
CA PHE A 62 -41.53 3.85 4.22
C PHE A 62 -40.63 3.19 5.28
N ILE A 63 -41.20 2.64 6.35
CA ILE A 63 -40.44 1.89 7.38
C ILE A 63 -39.79 0.65 6.76
N ILE A 64 -40.52 -0.11 5.94
CA ILE A 64 -39.97 -1.29 5.23
C ILE A 64 -38.82 -0.87 4.30
N TYR A 65 -38.97 0.24 3.59
CA TYR A 65 -37.92 0.78 2.73
C TYR A 65 -36.66 1.16 3.52
N LEU A 66 -36.81 1.84 4.65
CA LEU A 66 -35.68 2.19 5.53
C LEU A 66 -34.99 0.96 6.11
N ALA A 67 -35.76 -0.05 6.54
CA ALA A 67 -35.21 -1.31 7.06
C ALA A 67 -34.30 -2.00 6.03
N ARG A 68 -34.72 -2.04 4.75
CA ARG A 68 -33.89 -2.61 3.67
C ARG A 68 -32.60 -1.84 3.40
N ILE A 69 -32.60 -0.52 3.59
CA ILE A 69 -31.38 0.28 3.43
C ILE A 69 -30.39 -0.06 4.56
N LEU A 70 -30.88 -0.09 5.80
CA LEU A 70 -30.06 -0.40 6.97
C LEU A 70 -29.47 -1.82 6.89
N GLU A 71 -30.24 -2.79 6.42
CA GLU A 71 -29.77 -4.17 6.23
C GLU A 71 -28.60 -4.24 5.24
N LYS A 72 -28.70 -3.52 4.10
CA LYS A 72 -27.60 -3.46 3.12
C LYS A 72 -26.33 -2.83 3.69
N GLU A 73 -26.45 -1.76 4.47
CA GLU A 73 -25.29 -1.14 5.12
C GLU A 73 -24.64 -2.09 6.13
N TYR A 74 -25.45 -2.81 6.91
CA TYR A 74 -24.96 -3.79 7.87
C TYR A 74 -24.22 -4.94 7.18
N GLU A 75 -24.76 -5.48 6.08
CA GLU A 75 -24.10 -6.52 5.29
C GLU A 75 -22.76 -6.06 4.71
N ILE A 76 -22.70 -4.84 4.16
CA ILE A 76 -21.45 -4.27 3.63
C ILE A 76 -20.41 -4.16 4.74
N LYS A 77 -20.80 -3.67 5.91
CA LYS A 77 -19.90 -3.54 7.06
C LYS A 77 -19.39 -4.91 7.50
N LEU A 78 -20.27 -5.92 7.53
CA LEU A 78 -19.90 -7.29 7.91
C LEU A 78 -18.93 -7.94 6.92
N ARG A 79 -19.11 -7.71 5.61
CA ARG A 79 -18.16 -8.18 4.58
C ARG A 79 -16.77 -7.60 4.79
N HIS A 80 -16.66 -6.29 5.00
CA HIS A 80 -15.37 -5.64 5.25
C HIS A 80 -14.69 -6.12 6.54
N LEU A 81 -15.47 -6.43 7.58
CA LEU A 81 -14.94 -7.03 8.82
C LEU A 81 -14.33 -8.41 8.56
N LYS A 82 -15.01 -9.27 7.79
CA LYS A 82 -14.49 -10.60 7.42
C LYS A 82 -13.25 -10.51 6.55
N GLU A 83 -13.26 -9.66 5.52
CA GLU A 83 -12.09 -9.42 4.65
C GLU A 83 -10.89 -8.92 5.46
N LYS A 84 -11.11 -8.04 6.45
CA LYS A 84 -10.05 -7.53 7.32
C LYS A 84 -9.49 -8.63 8.22
N GLU A 85 -10.34 -9.49 8.77
CA GLU A 85 -9.90 -10.62 9.60
C GLU A 85 -9.08 -11.64 8.79
N GLU A 86 -9.53 -11.96 7.58
CA GLU A 86 -8.80 -12.84 6.66
C GLU A 86 -7.46 -12.23 6.23
N ALA A 87 -7.43 -10.94 5.91
CA ALA A 87 -6.20 -10.23 5.57
C ALA A 87 -5.20 -10.22 6.75
N GLU A 88 -5.69 -10.05 7.99
CA GLU A 88 -4.86 -10.11 9.18
C GLU A 88 -4.29 -11.52 9.40
N LYS A 89 -5.11 -12.56 9.19
CA LYS A 89 -4.66 -13.95 9.27
C LYS A 89 -3.60 -14.27 8.22
N GLN A 90 -3.82 -13.87 6.97
CA GLN A 90 -2.84 -14.02 5.89
C GLN A 90 -1.55 -13.24 6.16
N ALA A 91 -1.65 -12.02 6.70
CA ALA A 91 -0.48 -11.24 7.09
C ALA A 91 0.33 -11.91 8.21
N LYS A 92 -0.35 -12.52 9.19
CA LYS A 92 0.31 -13.32 10.25
C LYS A 92 1.01 -14.55 9.67
N GLU A 93 0.36 -15.29 8.76
CA GLU A 93 0.97 -16.44 8.10
C GLU A 93 2.17 -16.04 7.22
N MET A 94 2.06 -14.95 6.46
CA MET A 94 3.18 -14.42 5.67
C MET A 94 4.34 -13.98 6.54
N LYS A 95 4.08 -13.28 7.66
CA LYS A 95 5.14 -12.92 8.62
C LYS A 95 5.81 -14.15 9.19
N GLN A 96 5.05 -15.19 9.54
CA GLN A 96 5.63 -16.43 10.06
C GLN A 96 6.45 -17.17 9.01
N LYS A 97 6.00 -17.19 7.74
CA LYS A 97 6.77 -17.75 6.63
C LYS A 97 8.05 -16.94 6.38
N LEU A 98 7.99 -15.61 6.49
CA LEU A 98 9.13 -14.72 6.35
C LEU A 98 10.13 -14.95 7.49
N GLU A 99 9.69 -15.03 8.74
CA GLU A 99 10.54 -15.32 9.90
C GLU A 99 11.21 -16.70 9.76
N LYS A 100 10.48 -17.73 9.30
CA LYS A 100 11.06 -19.04 9.00
C LYS A 100 12.04 -19.00 7.83
N ALA A 101 11.79 -18.18 6.81
CA ALA A 101 12.70 -17.97 5.69
C ALA A 101 13.96 -17.20 6.13
N GLU A 102 13.81 -16.16 6.94
CA GLU A 102 14.91 -15.39 7.53
C GLU A 102 15.75 -16.24 8.49
N ALA A 103 15.13 -17.13 9.27
CA ALA A 103 15.84 -18.09 10.11
C ALA A 103 16.63 -19.11 9.25
N GLN A 104 16.10 -19.52 8.10
CA GLN A 104 16.82 -20.36 7.14
C GLN A 104 17.92 -19.61 6.38
N VAL A 105 17.75 -18.31 6.15
CA VAL A 105 18.79 -17.44 5.55
C VAL A 105 19.89 -17.13 6.58
N LYS A 106 19.57 -17.02 7.87
CA LYS A 106 20.55 -16.92 8.97
C LYS A 106 21.42 -18.16 9.17
N PHE A 107 21.09 -19.29 8.54
CA PHE A 107 21.88 -20.52 8.55
C PHE A 107 22.26 -21.01 7.14
N LYS A 108 22.42 -20.10 6.18
CA LYS A 108 23.31 -20.35 5.04
C LYS A 108 24.50 -19.40 5.17
N PRO A 109 25.72 -19.86 5.48
CA PRO A 109 26.87 -19.05 5.14
C PRO A 109 26.72 -18.74 3.66
N VAL A 110 26.72 -17.45 3.32
CA VAL A 110 26.68 -16.99 1.95
C VAL A 110 27.97 -17.49 1.29
N GLN A 111 27.94 -18.73 0.82
CA GLN A 111 28.85 -19.25 -0.19
C GLN A 111 28.29 -18.80 -1.55
N SER A 112 27.98 -17.51 -1.71
CA SER A 112 28.22 -16.91 -3.01
C SER A 112 29.73 -16.72 -3.06
N ALA A 113 30.43 -17.78 -3.43
CA ALA A 113 31.77 -17.67 -3.97
C ALA A 113 31.65 -16.87 -5.27
N THR A 114 31.50 -15.56 -5.13
CA THR A 114 32.03 -14.63 -6.13
C THR A 114 33.46 -15.08 -6.31
N TYR A 115 33.80 -15.60 -7.48
CA TYR A 115 35.16 -15.94 -7.82
C TYR A 115 35.96 -14.64 -7.73
N ILE A 116 36.56 -14.41 -6.56
CA ILE A 116 37.53 -13.35 -6.37
C ILE A 116 38.82 -13.98 -6.86
N PRO A 117 39.36 -13.56 -8.02
CA PRO A 117 40.65 -14.05 -8.46
C PRO A 117 41.64 -13.79 -7.33
N LYS A 118 42.60 -14.71 -7.10
CA LYS A 118 43.60 -14.55 -6.05
C LYS A 118 44.39 -13.26 -6.29
N ILE A 119 43.94 -12.16 -5.71
CA ILE A 119 44.59 -10.85 -5.84
C ILE A 119 45.83 -10.95 -4.97
N THR A 120 46.99 -11.15 -5.57
CA THR A 120 48.25 -11.33 -4.84
C THR A 120 49.09 -10.06 -4.79
N ASN A 121 48.72 -9.02 -5.54
CA ASN A 121 49.46 -7.76 -5.61
C ASN A 121 48.52 -6.55 -5.61
N PHE A 122 49.07 -5.38 -5.28
CA PHE A 122 48.33 -4.12 -5.17
C PHE A 122 47.81 -3.59 -6.52
N GLU A 123 48.43 -3.98 -7.64
CA GLU A 123 48.01 -3.55 -8.97
C GLU A 123 46.73 -4.27 -9.43
N ASP A 124 46.63 -5.57 -9.12
CA ASP A 124 45.45 -6.37 -9.35
C ASP A 124 44.29 -5.92 -8.45
N LEU A 125 44.58 -5.44 -7.24
CA LEU A 125 43.61 -4.81 -6.35
C LEU A 125 42.99 -3.57 -7.03
N LYS A 126 43.83 -2.67 -7.56
CA LYS A 126 43.37 -1.48 -8.27
C LYS A 126 42.54 -1.85 -9.50
N ARG A 127 43.00 -2.81 -10.31
CA ARG A 127 42.29 -3.29 -11.50
C ARG A 127 40.93 -3.88 -11.15
N TYR A 128 40.85 -4.63 -10.05
CA TYR A 128 39.60 -5.20 -9.55
C TYR A 128 38.63 -4.09 -9.09
N ILE A 129 39.10 -3.12 -8.30
CA ILE A 129 38.28 -2.00 -7.84
C ILE A 129 37.78 -1.19 -9.04
N GLU A 130 38.64 -0.86 -10.00
CA GLU A 130 38.27 -0.11 -11.20
C GLU A 130 37.20 -0.84 -12.03
N LYS A 131 37.37 -2.16 -12.25
CA LYS A 131 36.38 -2.98 -12.95
C LYS A 131 35.03 -2.99 -12.21
N THR A 132 35.06 -3.12 -10.89
CA THR A 132 33.84 -3.24 -10.08
C THR A 132 33.12 -1.89 -9.97
N LEU A 133 33.86 -0.78 -9.93
CA LEU A 133 33.30 0.57 -10.05
C LEU A 133 32.65 0.82 -11.42
N ARG A 134 33.23 0.32 -12.53
CA ARG A 134 32.60 0.39 -13.87
C ARG A 134 31.28 -0.38 -13.95
N LEU A 135 31.14 -1.44 -13.15
CA LEU A 135 29.93 -2.25 -13.03
C LEU A 135 28.88 -1.63 -12.08
N LYS A 136 29.08 -0.38 -11.62
CA LYS A 136 28.16 0.40 -10.77
C LYS A 136 27.91 -0.17 -9.36
N PHE A 137 28.82 -1.01 -8.85
CA PHE A 137 28.80 -1.41 -7.44
C PHE A 137 29.20 -0.23 -6.55
N LYS A 138 28.68 -0.21 -5.32
CA LYS A 138 28.99 0.84 -4.35
C LYS A 138 30.36 0.62 -3.71
N LYS A 139 31.02 1.72 -3.30
CA LYS A 139 32.34 1.67 -2.65
C LYS A 139 32.30 0.78 -1.39
N GLU A 140 31.22 0.85 -0.63
CA GLU A 140 31.03 0.11 0.62
C GLU A 140 30.91 -1.40 0.38
N GLU A 141 30.23 -1.80 -0.70
CA GLU A 141 30.08 -3.22 -1.09
C GLU A 141 31.45 -3.79 -1.50
N ILE A 142 32.20 -3.05 -2.34
CA ILE A 142 33.55 -3.42 -2.77
C ILE A 142 34.50 -3.53 -1.56
N LYS A 143 34.44 -2.55 -0.65
CA LYS A 143 35.26 -2.52 0.56
C LYS A 143 35.01 -3.75 1.45
N SER A 144 33.73 -4.09 1.67
CA SER A 144 33.37 -5.26 2.48
C SER A 144 33.88 -6.59 1.90
N ALA A 145 33.86 -6.74 0.57
CA ALA A 145 34.37 -7.91 -0.12
C ALA A 145 35.91 -8.01 -0.10
N LEU A 146 36.60 -6.86 -0.11
CA LEU A 146 38.07 -6.83 -0.03
C LEU A 146 38.57 -7.09 1.40
N LEU A 147 37.87 -6.58 2.40
CA LEU A 147 38.15 -6.89 3.81
C LEU A 147 37.98 -8.40 4.09
N SER A 148 36.93 -9.03 3.54
CA SER A 148 36.70 -10.47 3.71
C SER A 148 37.74 -11.36 3.01
N THR A 149 38.53 -10.80 2.09
CA THR A 149 39.62 -11.50 1.39
C THR A 149 41.00 -11.27 1.99
N GLY A 150 41.09 -10.50 3.08
CA GLY A 150 42.32 -10.29 3.84
C GLY A 150 43.12 -9.04 3.47
N TRP A 151 42.56 -8.13 2.67
CA TRP A 151 43.16 -6.82 2.44
C TRP A 151 42.91 -5.89 3.61
N SER A 152 43.90 -5.06 3.97
CA SER A 152 43.73 -4.08 5.04
C SER A 152 42.92 -2.86 4.56
N ASP A 153 42.25 -2.20 5.49
CA ASP A 153 41.48 -0.98 5.23
C ASP A 153 42.34 0.09 4.54
N GLU A 154 43.58 0.23 5.01
CA GLU A 154 44.57 1.17 4.50
C GLU A 154 44.94 0.89 3.04
N GLN A 155 45.14 -0.38 2.68
CA GLN A 155 45.44 -0.78 1.31
C GLN A 155 44.26 -0.49 0.38
N ILE A 156 43.03 -0.73 0.85
CA ILE A 156 41.81 -0.51 0.08
C ILE A 156 41.60 1.00 -0.15
N GLU A 157 41.68 1.83 0.90
CA GLU A 157 41.52 3.29 0.77
C GLU A 157 42.62 3.93 -0.08
N LYS A 158 43.86 3.43 0.03
CA LYS A 158 44.97 3.85 -0.83
C LYS A 158 44.67 3.54 -2.30
N ALA A 159 44.16 2.35 -2.59
CA ALA A 159 43.80 1.96 -3.96
C ALA A 159 42.66 2.81 -4.53
N PHE A 160 41.63 3.11 -3.74
CA PHE A 160 40.56 4.04 -4.16
C PHE A 160 41.10 5.44 -4.47
N SER A 161 41.96 5.96 -3.59
CA SER A 161 42.58 7.28 -3.76
C SER A 161 43.43 7.37 -5.03
N GLU A 162 44.26 6.34 -5.31
CA GLU A 162 45.07 6.29 -6.53
C GLU A 162 44.20 6.22 -7.81
N ILE A 163 43.09 5.49 -7.78
CA ILE A 163 42.15 5.40 -8.92
C ILE A 163 41.46 6.75 -9.16
N GLU A 164 41.05 7.46 -8.11
CA GLU A 164 40.45 8.79 -8.22
C GLU A 164 41.44 9.81 -8.79
N ILE A 165 42.68 9.81 -8.31
CA ILE A 165 43.76 10.68 -8.82
C ILE A 165 44.07 10.35 -10.29
N ALA A 166 44.18 9.06 -10.65
CA ALA A 166 44.43 8.65 -12.03
C ALA A 166 43.29 9.02 -12.98
N LYS A 167 42.04 9.03 -12.49
CA LYS A 167 40.87 9.46 -13.25
C LYS A 167 40.82 10.98 -13.41
N ALA A 168 41.23 11.73 -12.38
CA ALA A 168 41.35 13.19 -12.43
C ALA A 168 42.51 13.65 -13.33
N GLY A 169 43.63 12.93 -13.33
CA GLY A 169 44.80 13.22 -14.17
C GLY A 169 44.69 12.80 -15.64
N LYS A 170 43.66 12.02 -16.00
CA LYS A 170 43.34 11.65 -17.40
C LYS A 170 42.50 12.71 -18.14
N ILE A 171 42.27 13.87 -17.53
CA ILE A 171 41.68 15.04 -18.18
C ILE A 171 42.82 15.90 -18.73
N VAL A 172 43.54 15.39 -19.73
CA VAL A 172 44.33 16.14 -20.72
C VAL A 172 44.22 15.40 -22.05
#